data_AF-A0A5R2N8E7-F1
#
_entry.id   AF-A0A5R2N8E7-F1
#
_cell.length_a   1.000
_cell.length_b   1.000
_cell.length_c   1.000
_cell.angle_alpha   90.00
_cell.angle_beta   90.00
_cell.angle_gamma   90.00
#
_symmetry.space_group_name_H-M   'P 1'
#
loop_
_entity.id
_entity.type
_entity.pdbx_description
1 polymer ?
#
loop_
_entity_poly.entity_id
_entity_poly.type
_entity_poly.pdbx_seq_one_letter_code
_entity_poly.pdbx_strand_id
1 'polypeptide(L)'
;PPRAELCFDSLMASALDEPDAVYGLLAESVTLSQDRNGFRFALRPQARFHDGSPLTAEDVAFALKLYKDQGHPNLSKALRHMTEAAAVDPVTLALTFNGEQSAQNILAVVGMPIVSKAFYSANNFDASTMAPPLGSGPYRIGRVAAGQTVEYDRVADYWGRDLPVNRGLYNFDRIRIDFYLDRQAAFEAFKKGDTHFREEFTARVWATGYDFPALKDGKVVKREFPGEKTPDMQGVALNQRRPQFRD
;
A
#
# COMPACT_ATOMS: atom_id res chain seq x y z
N PRO A 1 1.17 -0.77 -5.93
CA PRO A 1 1.08 -2.12 -6.52
C PRO A 1 1.03 -3.17 -5.41
N PRO A 2 0.28 -4.28 -5.56
CA PRO A 2 0.27 -5.35 -4.57
C PRO A 2 1.70 -5.84 -4.31
N ARG A 3 2.12 -5.88 -3.05
CA ARG A 3 3.51 -6.20 -2.65
C ARG A 3 4.55 -5.22 -3.18
N ALA A 4 4.20 -3.96 -3.41
CA ALA A 4 5.18 -2.89 -3.60
C ALA A 4 4.75 -1.62 -2.87
N GLU A 5 3.84 -1.75 -1.93
CA GLU A 5 3.25 -0.64 -1.17
C GLU A 5 4.32 0.12 -0.41
N LEU A 6 5.31 -0.58 0.15
CA LEU A 6 6.44 0.01 0.88
C LEU A 6 7.43 0.77 -0.01
N CYS A 7 7.31 0.67 -1.33
CA CYS A 7 8.22 1.32 -2.27
C CYS A 7 7.79 2.73 -2.66
N PHE A 8 6.56 3.15 -2.35
CA PHE A 8 6.00 4.41 -2.79
C PHE A 8 5.38 5.17 -1.62
N ASP A 9 5.58 6.48 -1.57
CA ASP A 9 4.83 7.34 -0.68
C ASP A 9 3.49 7.71 -1.31
N SER A 10 2.52 8.07 -0.46
CA SER A 10 1.25 8.70 -0.82
C SER A 10 1.22 10.16 -0.37
N LEU A 11 0.16 10.89 -0.72
CA LEU A 11 -0.06 12.25 -0.18
C LEU A 11 -0.20 12.21 1.34
N MET A 12 -1.00 11.27 1.85
CA MET A 12 -1.33 11.13 3.26
C MET A 12 -1.27 9.65 3.68
N ALA A 13 -0.93 9.40 4.93
CA ALA A 13 -0.87 8.07 5.53
C ALA A 13 -2.14 7.80 6.37
N SER A 14 -2.76 6.64 6.20
CA SER A 14 -3.88 6.21 7.04
C SER A 14 -3.42 5.88 8.46
N ALA A 15 -4.23 6.25 9.44
CA ALA A 15 -4.05 5.84 10.83
C ALA A 15 -4.52 4.38 11.02
N LEU A 16 -3.77 3.60 11.80
CA LEU A 16 -4.09 2.19 12.04
C LEU A 16 -5.01 1.99 13.27
N ASP A 17 -5.16 3.02 14.09
CA ASP A 17 -5.93 3.03 15.33
C ASP A 17 -7.28 3.78 15.20
N GLU A 18 -7.56 4.35 14.03
CA GLU A 18 -8.80 5.07 13.72
C GLU A 18 -9.48 4.48 12.46
N PRO A 19 -10.82 4.57 12.32
CA PRO A 19 -11.52 3.95 11.19
C PRO A 19 -11.18 4.55 9.81
N ASP A 20 -11.06 5.87 9.73
CA ASP A 20 -11.01 6.61 8.46
C ASP A 20 -10.14 7.89 8.53
N ALA A 21 -9.25 7.99 9.52
CA ALA A 21 -8.35 9.12 9.68
C ALA A 21 -7.10 8.98 8.80
N VAL A 22 -6.62 10.12 8.29
CA VAL A 22 -5.39 10.24 7.53
C VAL A 22 -4.56 11.42 8.04
N TYR A 23 -3.25 11.26 8.02
CA TYR A 23 -2.27 12.26 8.48
C TYR A 23 -1.25 12.56 7.38
N GLY A 24 -0.63 13.74 7.45
CA GLY A 24 0.30 14.19 6.42
C GLY A 24 1.52 13.28 6.26
N LEU A 25 1.76 12.81 5.03
CA LEU A 25 2.98 12.11 4.61
C LEU A 25 3.79 13.02 3.68
N LEU A 26 3.60 12.90 2.35
CA LEU A 26 4.17 13.84 1.39
C LEU A 26 3.55 15.23 1.55
N ALA A 27 2.23 15.29 1.72
CA ALA A 27 1.56 16.51 2.06
C ALA A 27 1.84 16.86 3.52
N GLU A 28 2.42 18.03 3.76
CA GLU A 28 2.55 18.60 5.08
C GLU A 28 1.20 19.09 5.62
N SER A 29 0.38 19.67 4.75
CA SER A 29 -0.95 20.15 5.09
C SER A 29 -1.89 20.11 3.88
N VAL A 30 -3.18 20.18 4.16
CA VAL A 30 -4.23 20.30 3.17
C VAL A 30 -5.21 21.40 3.57
N THR A 31 -5.57 22.27 2.63
CA THR A 31 -6.65 23.25 2.77
C THR A 31 -7.82 22.81 1.90
N LEU A 32 -9.02 22.76 2.48
CA LEU A 32 -10.24 22.39 1.78
C LEU A 32 -11.01 23.66 1.42
N SER A 33 -11.61 23.69 0.24
CA SER A 33 -12.63 24.68 -0.10
C SER A 33 -13.87 24.50 0.77
N GLN A 34 -14.69 25.56 0.91
CA GLN A 34 -15.90 25.53 1.73
C GLN A 34 -16.91 24.45 1.28
N ASP A 35 -17.00 24.23 -0.02
CA ASP A 35 -17.86 23.22 -0.64
C ASP A 35 -17.23 21.81 -0.67
N ARG A 36 -15.98 21.66 -0.18
CA ARG A 36 -15.20 20.41 -0.16
C ARG A 36 -14.98 19.76 -1.52
N ASN A 37 -15.01 20.55 -2.59
CA ASN A 37 -14.70 20.10 -3.96
C ASN A 37 -13.28 20.47 -4.41
N GLY A 38 -12.62 21.39 -3.70
CA GLY A 38 -11.26 21.82 -3.95
C GLY A 38 -10.35 21.48 -2.78
N PHE A 39 -9.18 20.91 -3.08
CA PHE A 39 -8.17 20.54 -2.10
C PHE A 39 -6.83 21.10 -2.54
N ARG A 40 -6.19 21.90 -1.68
CA ARG A 40 -4.84 22.42 -1.90
C ARG A 40 -3.88 21.78 -0.91
N PHE A 41 -2.94 20.99 -1.41
CA PHE A 41 -1.93 20.32 -0.61
C PHE A 41 -0.61 21.10 -0.70
N ALA A 42 -0.02 21.40 0.45
CA ALA A 42 1.36 21.87 0.54
C ALA A 42 2.25 20.64 0.76
N LEU A 43 3.20 20.40 -0.15
CA LEU A 43 4.08 19.25 -0.15
C LEU A 43 5.39 19.57 0.58
N ARG A 44 6.01 18.54 1.15
CA ARG A 44 7.29 18.63 1.83
C ARG A 44 8.43 18.80 0.81
N PRO A 45 9.20 19.92 0.84
CA PRO A 45 10.23 20.19 -0.17
C PRO A 45 11.42 19.23 -0.14
N GLN A 46 11.64 18.54 0.98
CA GLN A 46 12.72 17.55 1.13
C GLN A 46 12.38 16.17 0.52
N ALA A 47 11.15 15.98 0.04
CA ALA A 47 10.70 14.71 -0.50
C ALA A 47 11.44 14.39 -1.80
N ARG A 48 11.85 13.14 -1.95
CA ARG A 48 12.67 12.68 -3.07
C ARG A 48 12.43 11.22 -3.40
N PHE A 49 12.66 10.86 -4.65
CA PHE A 49 12.72 9.48 -5.10
C PHE A 49 14.02 8.79 -4.67
N HIS A 50 14.09 7.48 -4.84
CA HIS A 50 15.25 6.65 -4.48
C HIS A 50 16.53 6.97 -5.26
N ASP A 51 16.43 7.70 -6.38
CA ASP A 51 17.57 8.19 -7.16
C ASP A 51 18.05 9.59 -6.72
N GLY A 52 17.39 10.19 -5.73
CA GLY A 52 17.69 11.53 -5.21
C GLY A 52 16.98 12.67 -5.95
N SER A 53 16.25 12.41 -7.03
CA SER A 53 15.45 13.43 -7.71
C SER A 53 14.28 13.90 -6.82
N PRO A 54 13.88 15.18 -6.89
CA PRO A 54 12.80 15.70 -6.06
C PRO A 54 11.45 15.05 -6.41
N LEU A 55 10.65 14.75 -5.39
CA LEU A 55 9.26 14.30 -5.53
C LEU A 55 8.35 15.54 -5.47
N THR A 56 7.78 15.93 -6.61
CA THR A 56 7.11 17.23 -6.77
C THR A 56 5.59 17.10 -6.97
N ALA A 57 4.89 18.23 -6.92
CA ALA A 57 3.46 18.29 -7.26
C ALA A 57 3.17 17.84 -8.70
N GLU A 58 4.13 17.96 -9.62
CA GLU A 58 3.97 17.45 -10.99
C GLU A 58 3.88 15.93 -11.02
N ASP A 59 4.67 15.23 -10.20
CA ASP A 59 4.62 13.77 -10.09
C ASP A 59 3.28 13.31 -9.52
N VAL A 60 2.75 14.03 -8.52
CA VAL A 60 1.44 13.71 -7.96
C VAL A 60 0.33 13.91 -9.01
N ALA A 61 0.31 15.07 -9.67
CA ALA A 61 -0.69 15.36 -10.70
C ALA A 61 -0.60 14.38 -11.87
N PHE A 62 0.61 13.98 -12.26
CA PHE A 62 0.85 12.96 -13.27
C PHE A 62 0.32 11.60 -12.82
N ALA A 63 0.68 11.12 -11.63
CA ALA A 63 0.29 9.81 -11.11
C ALA A 63 -1.24 9.67 -11.05
N LEU A 64 -1.94 10.67 -10.51
CA LEU A 64 -3.41 10.64 -10.41
C LEU A 64 -4.08 10.63 -11.79
N LYS A 65 -3.57 11.39 -12.76
CA LYS A 65 -4.08 11.38 -14.15
C LYS A 65 -3.82 10.03 -14.82
N LEU A 66 -2.61 9.49 -14.66
CA LEU A 66 -2.23 8.18 -15.17
C LEU A 66 -3.14 7.08 -14.62
N TYR A 67 -3.42 7.08 -13.32
CA TYR A 67 -4.32 6.10 -12.72
C TYR A 67 -5.77 6.27 -13.14
N LYS A 68 -6.21 7.50 -13.40
CA LYS A 68 -7.56 7.73 -13.92
C LYS A 68 -7.74 7.16 -15.32
N ASP A 69 -6.71 7.27 -16.16
CA ASP A 69 -6.71 6.86 -17.56
C ASP A 69 -6.43 5.36 -17.75
N GLN A 70 -5.32 4.88 -17.18
CA GLN A 70 -4.77 3.54 -17.41
C GLN A 70 -4.74 2.66 -16.15
N GLY A 71 -5.05 3.22 -14.99
CA GLY A 71 -5.02 2.49 -13.73
C GLY A 71 -6.02 1.35 -13.67
N HIS A 72 -5.64 0.28 -12.96
CA HIS A 72 -6.56 -0.81 -12.61
C HIS A 72 -7.88 -0.26 -12.06
N PRO A 73 -9.05 -0.89 -12.32
CA PRO A 73 -10.36 -0.38 -11.87
C PRO A 73 -10.49 -0.03 -10.38
N ASN A 74 -9.68 -0.63 -9.51
CA ASN A 74 -9.63 -0.29 -8.08
C ASN A 74 -9.07 1.11 -7.81
N LEU A 75 -8.23 1.65 -8.70
CA LEU A 75 -7.69 3.00 -8.65
C LEU A 75 -8.56 3.97 -9.43
N SER A 76 -8.83 3.69 -10.72
CA SER A 76 -9.53 4.61 -11.62
C SER A 76 -10.95 4.95 -11.16
N LYS A 77 -11.68 4.00 -10.55
CA LYS A 77 -13.03 4.25 -10.02
C LYS A 77 -13.06 5.28 -8.90
N ALA A 78 -12.04 5.34 -8.06
CA ALA A 78 -11.96 6.34 -6.99
C ALA A 78 -11.71 7.76 -7.57
N LEU A 79 -11.06 7.84 -8.72
CA LEU A 79 -10.71 9.08 -9.42
C LEU A 79 -11.78 9.57 -10.40
N ARG A 80 -12.88 8.82 -10.58
CA ARG A 80 -13.91 9.11 -11.60
C ARG A 80 -14.44 10.55 -11.53
N HIS A 81 -14.55 11.07 -10.30
CA HIS A 81 -15.13 12.38 -9.97
C HIS A 81 -14.09 13.50 -9.86
N MET A 82 -12.79 13.18 -9.92
CA MET A 82 -11.71 14.17 -9.94
C MET A 82 -11.71 14.83 -11.33
N THR A 83 -12.03 16.11 -11.41
CA THR A 83 -12.04 16.86 -12.67
C THR A 83 -10.67 17.40 -13.02
N GLU A 84 -9.86 17.74 -12.01
CA GLU A 84 -8.53 18.29 -12.22
C GLU A 84 -7.53 17.86 -11.14
N ALA A 85 -6.29 17.67 -11.57
CA ALA A 85 -5.11 17.62 -10.72
C ALA A 85 -4.03 18.52 -11.35
N ALA A 86 -3.64 19.58 -10.64
CA ALA A 86 -2.75 20.60 -11.15
C ALA A 86 -1.61 20.88 -10.16
N ALA A 87 -0.38 20.83 -10.67
CA ALA A 87 0.77 21.38 -9.97
C ALA A 87 0.75 22.90 -10.14
N VAL A 88 0.43 23.63 -9.08
CA VAL A 88 0.44 25.11 -9.10
C VAL A 88 1.88 25.62 -9.10
N ASP A 89 2.74 24.94 -8.36
CA ASP A 89 4.19 25.13 -8.27
C ASP A 89 4.81 23.80 -7.80
N PRO A 90 6.15 23.66 -7.68
CA PRO A 90 6.78 22.39 -7.33
C PRO A 90 6.30 21.73 -6.03
N VAL A 91 5.77 22.52 -5.07
CA VAL A 91 5.35 22.04 -3.75
C VAL A 91 3.89 22.32 -3.44
N THR A 92 3.10 22.74 -4.44
CA THR A 92 1.67 22.99 -4.28
C THR A 92 0.87 22.18 -5.31
N LEU A 93 0.07 21.25 -4.82
CA LEU A 93 -0.89 20.49 -5.61
C LEU A 93 -2.32 21.02 -5.38
N ALA A 94 -3.06 21.27 -6.45
CA ALA A 94 -4.49 21.55 -6.41
C ALA A 94 -5.26 20.37 -7.03
N LEU A 95 -6.23 19.83 -6.30
CA LEU A 95 -7.19 18.84 -6.78
C LEU A 95 -8.59 19.45 -6.80
N THR A 96 -9.33 19.19 -7.87
CA THR A 96 -10.71 19.63 -8.05
C THR A 96 -11.60 18.43 -8.36
N PHE A 97 -12.79 18.40 -7.77
CA PHE A 97 -13.81 17.39 -7.98
C PHE A 97 -15.14 18.02 -8.45
N ASN A 98 -16.02 17.20 -9.03
CA ASN A 98 -17.32 17.64 -9.57
C ASN A 98 -18.45 17.75 -8.54
N GLY A 99 -18.24 17.35 -7.28
CA GLY A 99 -19.26 17.34 -6.23
C GLY A 99 -20.01 16.02 -6.04
N GLU A 100 -19.70 14.99 -6.84
CA GLU A 100 -20.34 13.66 -6.75
C GLU A 100 -19.48 12.63 -6.01
N GLN A 101 -18.30 13.02 -5.53
CA GLN A 101 -17.39 12.19 -4.75
C GLN A 101 -17.89 11.96 -3.33
N SER A 102 -17.76 10.73 -2.85
CA SER A 102 -17.92 10.42 -1.43
C SER A 102 -16.64 10.74 -0.65
N ALA A 103 -16.74 10.82 0.68
CA ALA A 103 -15.57 10.91 1.55
C ALA A 103 -14.59 9.74 1.30
N GLN A 104 -15.12 8.53 1.05
CA GLN A 104 -14.30 7.36 0.73
C GLN A 104 -13.52 7.52 -0.58
N ASN A 105 -14.08 8.22 -1.58
CA ASN A 105 -13.32 8.53 -2.80
C ASN A 105 -12.11 9.41 -2.47
N ILE A 106 -12.29 10.44 -1.63
CA ILE A 106 -11.20 11.35 -1.23
C ILE A 106 -10.13 10.58 -0.44
N LEU A 107 -10.52 9.79 0.56
CA LEU A 107 -9.60 8.98 1.36
C LEU A 107 -8.79 7.99 0.50
N ALA A 108 -9.44 7.35 -0.49
CA ALA A 108 -8.76 6.48 -1.42
C ALA A 108 -7.74 7.23 -2.28
N VAL A 109 -8.07 8.43 -2.77
CA VAL A 109 -7.20 9.25 -3.63
C VAL A 109 -5.94 9.71 -2.88
N VAL A 110 -6.06 10.19 -1.64
CA VAL A 110 -4.90 10.68 -0.87
C VAL A 110 -3.95 9.57 -0.42
N GLY A 111 -4.45 8.32 -0.35
CA GLY A 111 -3.66 7.13 -0.04
C GLY A 111 -3.04 6.43 -1.26
N MET A 112 -3.25 6.93 -2.48
CA MET A 112 -2.66 6.32 -3.67
C MET A 112 -1.13 6.49 -3.70
N PRO A 113 -0.39 5.47 -4.17
CA PRO A 113 1.05 5.58 -4.33
C PRO A 113 1.38 6.66 -5.38
N ILE A 114 2.43 7.44 -5.16
CA ILE A 114 2.86 8.46 -6.10
C ILE A 114 4.02 7.89 -6.92
N VAL A 115 3.83 7.84 -8.24
CA VAL A 115 4.84 7.34 -9.18
C VAL A 115 5.57 8.48 -9.88
N SER A 116 6.84 8.25 -10.21
CA SER A 116 7.66 9.22 -10.94
C SER A 116 7.14 9.49 -12.35
N LYS A 117 6.90 10.76 -12.66
CA LYS A 117 6.56 11.21 -14.01
C LYS A 117 7.67 10.89 -15.00
N ALA A 118 8.93 11.14 -14.63
CA ALA A 118 10.08 10.86 -15.48
C ALA A 118 10.17 9.35 -15.82
N PHE A 119 10.00 8.48 -14.83
CA PHE A 119 10.06 7.04 -15.04
C PHE A 119 8.97 6.55 -15.99
N TYR A 120 7.70 6.90 -15.74
CA TYR A 120 6.57 6.40 -16.54
C TYR A 120 6.30 7.20 -17.82
N SER A 121 7.02 8.29 -18.07
CA SER A 121 7.10 8.89 -19.41
C SER A 121 8.04 8.11 -20.33
N ALA A 122 9.04 7.40 -19.76
CA ALA A 122 10.00 6.60 -20.50
C ALA A 122 9.67 5.10 -20.54
N ASN A 123 8.78 4.64 -19.65
CA ASN A 123 8.41 3.24 -19.50
C ASN A 123 6.90 3.06 -19.60
N ASN A 124 6.46 2.02 -20.30
CA ASN A 124 5.04 1.70 -20.41
C ASN A 124 4.47 1.30 -19.04
N PHE A 125 3.45 2.02 -18.58
CA PHE A 125 2.79 1.80 -17.30
C PHE A 125 2.11 0.42 -17.22
N ASP A 126 1.52 -0.04 -18.32
CA ASP A 126 0.77 -1.30 -18.37
C ASP A 126 1.65 -2.52 -18.69
N ALA A 127 2.96 -2.32 -18.86
CA ALA A 127 3.87 -3.41 -19.18
C ALA A 127 4.13 -4.31 -17.97
N SER A 128 4.06 -5.62 -18.20
CA SER A 128 4.61 -6.60 -17.26
C SER A 128 6.13 -6.57 -17.33
N THR A 129 6.77 -6.15 -16.25
CA THR A 129 8.23 -6.00 -16.17
C THR A 129 8.77 -6.46 -14.83
N MET A 130 10.01 -6.96 -14.86
CA MET A 130 10.81 -7.26 -13.67
C MET A 130 11.74 -6.10 -13.31
N ALA A 131 11.79 -5.04 -14.13
CA ALA A 131 12.53 -3.84 -13.81
C ALA A 131 11.85 -3.15 -12.62
N PRO A 132 12.56 -2.91 -11.51
CA PRO A 132 11.97 -2.26 -10.36
C PRO A 132 11.59 -0.81 -10.71
N PRO A 133 10.35 -0.38 -10.43
CA PRO A 133 9.96 1.00 -10.66
C PRO A 133 10.70 1.95 -9.71
N LEU A 134 10.89 3.20 -10.15
CA LEU A 134 11.44 4.26 -9.30
C LEU A 134 10.42 4.63 -8.22
N GLY A 135 10.77 4.36 -6.97
CA GLY A 135 9.94 4.64 -5.80
C GLY A 135 10.46 5.83 -4.98
N SER A 136 9.71 6.20 -3.95
CA SER A 136 10.08 7.23 -2.97
C SER A 136 10.01 6.74 -1.52
N GLY A 137 9.36 5.59 -1.29
CA GLY A 137 9.04 5.07 0.03
C GLY A 137 10.24 4.54 0.83
N PRO A 138 9.99 4.02 2.04
CA PRO A 138 11.03 3.58 2.98
C PRO A 138 11.84 2.36 2.52
N TYR A 139 11.35 1.60 1.53
CA TYR A 139 12.07 0.48 0.95
C TYR A 139 12.16 0.62 -0.57
N ARG A 140 13.13 -0.06 -1.17
CA ARG A 140 13.22 -0.28 -2.61
C ARG A 140 13.24 -1.76 -2.91
N ILE A 141 12.78 -2.14 -4.10
CA ILE A 141 12.85 -3.54 -4.54
C ILE A 141 14.33 -3.91 -4.73
N GLY A 142 14.76 -4.92 -3.99
CA GLY A 142 16.08 -5.52 -4.07
C GLY A 142 16.08 -6.72 -5.03
N ARG A 143 16.56 -7.86 -4.54
CA ARG A 143 16.60 -9.09 -5.33
C ARG A 143 15.19 -9.63 -5.59
N VAL A 144 14.94 -10.03 -6.83
CA VAL A 144 13.69 -10.70 -7.21
C VAL A 144 14.01 -12.02 -7.91
N ALA A 145 13.36 -13.09 -7.46
CA ALA A 145 13.29 -14.35 -8.20
C ALA A 145 11.81 -14.61 -8.54
N ALA A 146 11.49 -14.52 -9.83
CA ALA A 146 10.11 -14.59 -10.32
C ALA A 146 9.39 -15.84 -9.80
N GLY A 147 8.22 -15.65 -9.19
CA GLY A 147 7.41 -16.73 -8.62
C GLY A 147 7.95 -17.36 -7.34
N GLN A 148 9.11 -16.92 -6.83
CA GLN A 148 9.77 -17.51 -5.66
C GLN A 148 9.96 -16.50 -4.54
N THR A 149 10.64 -15.38 -4.81
CA THR A 149 11.04 -14.43 -3.77
C THR A 149 11.02 -13.00 -4.27
N VAL A 150 10.71 -12.07 -3.35
CA VAL A 150 10.98 -10.64 -3.52
C VAL A 150 11.59 -10.12 -2.23
N GLU A 151 12.72 -9.42 -2.37
CA GLU A 151 13.38 -8.71 -1.28
C GLU A 151 13.13 -7.21 -1.41
N TYR A 152 12.95 -6.56 -0.26
CA TYR A 152 12.89 -5.11 -0.11
C TYR A 152 14.03 -4.68 0.78
N ASP A 153 14.90 -3.83 0.28
CA ASP A 153 15.99 -3.24 1.05
C ASP A 153 15.55 -1.87 1.57
N ARG A 154 15.79 -1.61 2.85
CA ARG A 154 15.47 -0.33 3.48
C ARG A 154 16.33 0.77 2.85
N VAL A 155 15.71 1.91 2.55
CA VAL A 155 16.39 3.10 2.07
C VAL A 155 16.95 3.83 3.30
N ALA A 156 18.26 3.70 3.52
CA ALA A 156 18.92 4.18 4.74
C ALA A 156 18.71 5.68 4.99
N ASP A 157 18.64 6.47 3.92
CA ASP A 157 18.44 7.91 3.93
C ASP A 157 16.99 8.32 3.63
N TYR A 158 15.99 7.42 3.73
CA TYR A 158 14.59 7.73 3.41
C TYR A 158 14.13 9.10 3.95
N TRP A 159 13.66 9.95 3.03
CA TRP A 159 13.39 11.37 3.29
C TRP A 159 12.34 11.59 4.39
N GLY A 160 11.38 10.66 4.51
CA GLY A 160 10.27 10.74 5.45
C GLY A 160 10.53 10.03 6.78
N ARG A 161 11.75 9.53 7.04
CA ARG A 161 12.05 8.65 8.18
C ARG A 161 11.65 9.22 9.54
N ASP A 162 11.89 10.51 9.76
CA ASP A 162 11.68 11.16 11.06
C ASP A 162 10.30 11.80 11.22
N LEU A 163 9.44 11.70 10.20
CA LEU A 163 8.07 12.21 10.24
C LEU A 163 7.26 11.48 11.32
N PRO A 164 6.35 12.17 12.03
CA PRO A 164 5.53 11.55 13.09
C PRO A 164 4.82 10.27 12.66
N VAL A 165 4.26 10.25 11.44
CA VAL A 165 3.56 9.10 10.85
C VAL A 165 4.45 7.87 10.62
N ASN A 166 5.77 8.06 10.56
CA ASN A 166 6.75 7.02 10.25
C ASN A 166 7.61 6.61 11.46
N ARG A 167 7.55 7.35 12.57
CA ARG A 167 8.33 7.04 13.78
C ARG A 167 7.92 5.68 14.35
N GLY A 168 8.91 4.81 14.58
CA GLY A 168 8.68 3.45 15.07
C GLY A 168 8.32 2.43 13.99
N LEU A 169 8.20 2.85 12.73
CA LEU A 169 7.97 1.99 11.58
C LEU A 169 9.27 1.70 10.81
N TYR A 170 9.20 0.74 9.88
CA TYR A 170 10.27 0.42 8.93
C TYR A 170 11.60 0.03 9.60
N ASN A 171 11.50 -0.82 10.62
CA ASN A 171 12.62 -1.17 11.50
C ASN A 171 13.61 -2.15 10.87
N PHE A 172 13.17 -3.00 9.93
CA PHE A 172 14.01 -4.04 9.31
C PHE A 172 14.86 -3.47 8.19
N ASP A 173 16.14 -3.85 8.11
CA ASP A 173 16.99 -3.49 6.97
C ASP A 173 16.59 -4.21 5.68
N ARG A 174 16.03 -5.42 5.83
CA ARG A 174 15.53 -6.22 4.72
C ARG A 174 14.24 -6.90 5.10
N ILE A 175 13.27 -6.85 4.20
CA ILE A 175 12.08 -7.68 4.23
C ILE A 175 12.17 -8.64 3.05
N ARG A 176 12.01 -9.93 3.31
CA ARG A 176 11.94 -10.95 2.27
C ARG A 176 10.57 -11.60 2.31
N ILE A 177 9.91 -11.65 1.15
CA ILE A 177 8.65 -12.36 0.98
C ILE A 177 8.92 -13.57 0.10
N ASP A 178 8.73 -14.75 0.68
CA ASP A 178 8.79 -16.03 -0.02
C ASP A 178 7.39 -16.46 -0.48
N PHE A 179 7.29 -16.91 -1.72
CA PHE A 179 6.05 -17.39 -2.32
C PHE A 179 5.99 -18.91 -2.29
N TYR A 180 4.95 -19.42 -1.65
CA TYR A 180 4.63 -20.84 -1.58
C TYR A 180 3.28 -21.08 -2.24
N LEU A 181 3.17 -22.17 -3.02
CA LEU A 181 1.91 -22.57 -3.66
C LEU A 181 0.88 -23.07 -2.64
N ASP A 182 1.34 -23.75 -1.59
CA ASP A 182 0.49 -24.30 -0.56
C ASP A 182 0.97 -23.91 0.85
N ARG A 183 0.01 -23.92 1.79
CA ARG A 183 0.23 -23.50 3.18
C ARG A 183 1.08 -24.50 3.97
N GLN A 184 1.11 -25.78 3.58
CA GLN A 184 1.88 -26.79 4.30
C GLN A 184 3.38 -26.62 4.03
N ALA A 185 3.76 -26.37 2.78
CA ALA A 185 5.14 -26.04 2.41
C ALA A 185 5.63 -24.78 3.16
N ALA A 186 4.80 -23.72 3.20
CA ALA A 186 5.10 -22.52 3.97
C ALA A 186 5.26 -22.81 5.48
N PHE A 187 4.47 -23.73 6.03
CA PHE A 187 4.59 -24.12 7.44
C PHE A 187 5.87 -24.90 7.73
N GLU A 188 6.26 -25.82 6.86
CA GLU A 188 7.53 -26.56 7.02
C GLU A 188 8.74 -25.62 6.89
N ALA A 189 8.70 -24.64 5.99
CA ALA A 189 9.72 -23.60 5.90
C ALA A 189 9.82 -22.77 7.19
N PHE A 190 8.69 -22.38 7.77
CA PHE A 190 8.64 -21.70 9.07
C PHE A 190 9.25 -22.55 10.20
N LYS A 191 8.92 -23.85 10.28
CA LYS A 191 9.48 -24.76 11.29
C LYS A 191 11.00 -24.91 11.19
N LYS A 192 11.55 -24.78 9.98
CA LYS A 192 13.00 -24.82 9.71
C LYS A 192 13.70 -23.49 10.03
N GLY A 193 12.95 -22.40 10.15
CA GLY A 193 13.49 -21.05 10.34
C GLY A 193 13.80 -20.31 9.05
N ASP A 194 13.37 -20.82 7.89
CA ASP A 194 13.51 -20.11 6.61
C ASP A 194 12.57 -18.90 6.54
N THR A 195 11.41 -19.02 7.20
CA THR A 195 10.41 -17.95 7.36
C THR A 195 10.32 -17.57 8.84
N HIS A 196 10.39 -16.27 9.16
CA HIS A 196 10.41 -15.79 10.55
C HIS A 196 9.04 -15.35 11.10
N PHE A 197 8.08 -15.09 10.22
CA PHE A 197 6.73 -14.67 10.59
C PHE A 197 5.72 -15.36 9.70
N ARG A 198 4.63 -15.84 10.30
CA ARG A 198 3.47 -16.34 9.57
C ARG A 198 2.19 -16.10 10.35
N GLU A 199 1.10 -15.98 9.61
CA GLU A 199 -0.25 -15.97 10.13
C GLU A 199 -0.91 -17.35 9.92
N GLU A 200 -1.75 -17.77 10.86
CA GLU A 200 -2.46 -19.05 10.80
C GLU A 200 -3.95 -18.83 10.56
N PHE A 201 -4.45 -19.40 9.47
CA PHE A 201 -5.85 -19.29 9.06
C PHE A 201 -6.60 -20.63 9.16
N THR A 202 -5.90 -21.71 9.52
CA THR A 202 -6.48 -23.06 9.60
C THR A 202 -6.60 -23.49 11.05
N ALA A 203 -7.83 -23.47 11.59
CA ALA A 203 -8.11 -23.84 12.99
C ALA A 203 -7.54 -25.22 13.38
N ARG A 204 -7.63 -26.21 12.48
CA ARG A 204 -7.03 -27.54 12.69
C ARG A 204 -5.51 -27.45 12.88
N VAL A 205 -4.81 -26.70 12.02
CA VAL A 205 -3.35 -26.55 12.13
C VAL A 205 -2.98 -25.76 13.38
N TRP A 206 -3.73 -24.71 13.73
CA TRP A 206 -3.54 -23.97 14.97
C TRP A 206 -3.63 -24.88 16.21
N ALA A 207 -4.62 -25.77 16.22
CA ALA A 207 -4.90 -26.67 17.34
C ALA A 207 -3.88 -27.82 17.45
N THR A 208 -3.45 -28.41 16.33
CA THR A 208 -2.68 -29.67 16.36
C THR A 208 -1.30 -29.60 15.70
N GLY A 209 -1.02 -28.59 14.89
CA GLY A 209 0.19 -28.52 14.06
C GLY A 209 1.40 -27.89 14.75
N TYR A 210 1.17 -27.05 15.76
CA TYR A 210 2.21 -26.33 16.50
C TYR A 210 2.80 -27.19 17.63
N ASP A 211 3.37 -28.34 17.26
CA ASP A 211 4.08 -29.25 18.17
C ASP A 211 5.45 -29.62 17.57
N PHE A 212 6.44 -28.76 17.77
CA PHE A 212 7.79 -28.95 17.23
C PHE A 212 8.87 -28.31 18.14
N PRO A 213 10.14 -28.74 18.05
CA PRO A 213 11.18 -28.37 19.02
C PRO A 213 11.36 -26.86 19.22
N ALA A 214 11.42 -26.07 18.14
CA ALA A 214 11.64 -24.63 18.25
C ALA A 214 10.53 -23.88 19.04
N LEU A 215 9.30 -24.38 19.04
CA LEU A 215 8.24 -23.85 19.89
C LEU A 215 8.43 -24.24 21.36
N LYS A 216 8.77 -25.51 21.62
CA LYS A 216 9.03 -26.04 22.98
C LYS A 216 10.22 -25.35 23.64
N ASP A 217 11.24 -25.04 22.84
CA ASP A 217 12.45 -24.32 23.26
C ASP A 217 12.23 -22.80 23.41
N GLY A 218 11.03 -22.28 23.11
CA GLY A 218 10.72 -20.85 23.19
C GLY A 218 11.36 -19.97 22.10
N LYS A 219 11.95 -20.57 21.06
CA LYS A 219 12.52 -19.85 19.90
C LYS A 219 11.42 -19.34 18.96
N VAL A 220 10.30 -20.05 18.90
CA VAL A 220 9.07 -19.62 18.25
C VAL A 220 8.06 -19.26 19.32
N VAL A 221 7.33 -18.16 19.11
CA VAL A 221 6.25 -17.73 20.00
C VAL A 221 4.94 -17.74 19.22
N LYS A 222 3.95 -18.42 19.77
CA LYS A 222 2.57 -18.44 19.29
C LYS A 222 1.79 -17.35 20.02
N ARG A 223 1.20 -16.39 19.31
CA ARG A 223 0.41 -15.29 19.89
C ARG A 223 -0.96 -15.17 19.24
N GLU A 224 -1.95 -14.87 20.06
CA GLU A 224 -3.29 -14.48 19.65
C GLU A 224 -3.46 -12.98 19.89
N PHE A 225 -4.18 -12.33 18.99
CA PHE A 225 -4.54 -10.92 19.10
C PHE A 225 -6.07 -10.83 19.16
N PRO A 226 -6.64 -9.83 19.85
CA PRO A 226 -8.07 -9.56 19.76
C PRO A 226 -8.49 -9.42 18.28
N GLY A 227 -9.64 -10.01 17.94
CA GLY A 227 -10.12 -10.02 16.56
C GLY A 227 -10.32 -8.62 15.99
N GLU A 228 -10.25 -8.51 14.67
CA GLU A 228 -10.48 -7.25 13.97
C GLU A 228 -11.88 -6.71 14.27
N LYS A 229 -11.99 -5.37 14.38
CA LYS A 229 -13.29 -4.70 14.57
C LYS A 229 -14.17 -4.76 13.32
N THR A 230 -13.56 -5.12 12.18
CA THR A 230 -14.24 -5.28 10.90
C THR A 230 -14.63 -6.75 10.73
N PRO A 231 -15.93 -7.09 10.67
CA PRO A 231 -16.33 -8.47 10.45
C PRO A 231 -15.98 -8.91 9.02
N ASP A 232 -15.26 -10.03 8.89
CA ASP A 232 -15.17 -10.75 7.62
C ASP A 232 -16.38 -11.69 7.49
N MET A 233 -17.02 -11.70 6.32
CA MET A 233 -18.21 -12.51 6.07
C MET A 233 -17.85 -13.69 5.16
N GLN A 234 -18.02 -14.90 5.69
CA GLN A 234 -17.95 -16.13 4.91
C GLN A 234 -19.32 -16.79 4.86
N GLY A 235 -19.76 -17.17 3.67
CA GLY A 235 -21.08 -17.78 3.50
C GLY A 235 -21.30 -18.35 2.11
N VAL A 236 -22.39 -19.10 1.96
CA VAL A 236 -22.84 -19.63 0.67
C VAL A 236 -23.72 -18.58 -0.01
N ALA A 237 -23.26 -18.05 -1.13
CA ALA A 237 -24.08 -17.16 -1.96
C ALA A 237 -25.05 -17.98 -2.82
N LEU A 238 -26.32 -18.01 -2.43
CA LEU A 238 -27.36 -18.69 -3.21
C LEU A 238 -27.62 -17.95 -4.53
N ASN A 239 -27.65 -18.69 -5.63
CA ASN A 239 -27.93 -18.11 -6.94
C ASN A 239 -29.44 -17.89 -7.12
N GLN A 240 -29.92 -16.73 -6.67
CA GLN A 240 -31.34 -16.32 -6.76
C GLN A 240 -31.86 -16.21 -8.20
N ARG A 241 -31.00 -16.30 -9.22
CA ARG A 241 -31.45 -16.41 -10.63
C ARG A 241 -32.16 -17.74 -10.88
N ARG A 242 -31.82 -18.79 -10.13
CA ARG A 242 -32.42 -20.13 -10.25
C ARG A 242 -33.79 -20.18 -9.55
N PRO A 243 -34.82 -20.74 -10.18
CA PRO A 243 -36.18 -20.77 -9.62
C PRO A 243 -36.29 -21.33 -8.20
N GLN A 244 -35.42 -22.29 -7.84
CA GLN A 244 -35.43 -22.98 -6.54
C GLN A 244 -34.91 -22.12 -5.36
N PHE A 245 -34.33 -20.95 -5.64
CA PHE A 245 -33.74 -20.06 -4.64
C PHE A 245 -34.29 -18.63 -4.76
N ARG A 246 -35.54 -18.49 -5.25
CA ARG A 246 -36.17 -17.19 -5.54
C ARG A 246 -37.08 -16.67 -4.44
N ASP A 247 -37.47 -17.51 -3.48
CA ASP A 247 -38.32 -17.12 -2.35
C ASP A 247 -37.54 -16.42 -1.23
#